data_AF-A0A426JZS5-F1
#
_entry.id   AF-A0A426JZS5-F1
#
_cell.length_a   1.000
_cell.length_b   1.000
_cell.length_c   1.000
_cell.angle_alpha   90.00
_cell.angle_beta   90.00
_cell.angle_gamma   90.00
#
_symmetry.space_group_name_H-M   'P 1'
#
loop_
_entity.id
_entity.type
_entity.pdbx_description
1 polymer ?
#
loop_
_entity_poly.entity_id
_entity_poly.type
_entity_poly.pdbx_seq_one_letter_code
_entity_poly.pdbx_strand_id
1 'polypeptide(L)'
;MAESHDPRPARPEIVDHNAAVRGRSPFDDTRDLDDVHRGYLGTAPDPVIRDADGSVVWDLRAYDFLAQECPETANPSLWRQARLSSRHGLFEVVEGIYQVRGFDLSNMTVVEGSRGILVIDPLVSAETARAALALYREHRGDRPVTGVLYTHSHVDHFGGVRGVISEADLAAGVPVLAPAGFLAHAASENIYAGTAMARRAAYMYGAALSRNPRGQIGAGLGPTTSTGQVGLIPPTHDITASGQSETIDGIRMDFQLTPGTEAPAELNIHFSDHAALCMAENATHTLHNLLTLRGAEVRDPRAWAGYLTEAVTLFADSTDVVFASHHWPVWGRDDVITFLTEQRDLYAYLHDQTLRMLNRGATPLEIAEHFEMPPNLERAWHTHGYYGSVSHNTKAIYQKYLGWFDGNPAHLWEHPPTESARRYLDFMGGADEVVRRAHESFAEGDFRWVVQVVNHVLFAQPDHEAARSLQAAALEQLGYGCENGTWRNFYLTGAHELRNGPVGTPTVTASPDVINALTLDQLFDALAIRVDGPRSWDADITLRWNLRDGQRHTQRLHNGVLTHVVGTGAAAGDPDVEIDLDEADLRSLLLGSTTPAALAERGRAEITGDPGRIADLFSYLEDPDPNFTIVTP
;
A
#
# COMPACT_ATOMS: atom_id res chain seq x y z
N MET A 1 -37.97 12.13 -11.38
CA MET A 1 -37.37 11.22 -12.37
C MET A 1 -36.29 10.47 -11.61
N ALA A 2 -36.24 9.14 -11.67
CA ALA A 2 -35.12 8.41 -11.06
C ALA A 2 -33.82 8.96 -11.67
N GLU A 3 -32.97 9.59 -10.86
CA GLU A 3 -31.66 10.04 -11.32
C GLU A 3 -30.85 8.81 -11.73
N SER A 4 -30.21 8.88 -12.90
CA SER A 4 -29.44 7.75 -13.42
C SER A 4 -28.29 7.39 -12.47
N HIS A 5 -28.09 6.09 -12.23
CA HIS A 5 -26.93 5.54 -11.52
C HIS A 5 -25.65 5.57 -12.38
N ASP A 6 -25.74 6.01 -13.64
CA ASP A 6 -24.60 6.09 -14.55
C ASP A 6 -23.69 7.30 -14.23
N PRO A 7 -22.38 7.17 -14.49
CA PRO A 7 -21.44 8.29 -14.39
C PRO A 7 -21.87 9.51 -15.23
N ARG A 8 -21.82 10.71 -14.64
CA ARG A 8 -22.18 11.98 -15.30
C ARG A 8 -21.00 12.48 -16.16
N PRO A 9 -21.23 13.34 -17.17
CA PRO A 9 -20.14 14.00 -17.88
C PRO A 9 -19.38 14.99 -16.96
N ALA A 10 -18.18 15.40 -17.39
CA ALA A 10 -17.47 16.49 -16.72
C ALA A 10 -18.28 17.80 -16.81
N ARG A 11 -18.31 18.54 -15.70
CA ARG A 11 -18.90 19.88 -15.62
C ARG A 11 -17.95 20.91 -16.21
N PRO A 12 -18.44 22.06 -16.72
CA PRO A 12 -17.60 23.09 -17.33
C PRO A 12 -16.41 23.51 -16.47
N GLU A 13 -16.60 23.59 -15.15
CA GLU A 13 -15.56 23.97 -14.20
C GLU A 13 -14.42 22.94 -14.15
N ILE A 14 -14.74 21.64 -14.30
CA ILE A 14 -13.74 20.57 -14.42
C ILE A 14 -13.06 20.61 -15.79
N VAL A 15 -13.80 20.90 -16.86
CA VAL A 15 -13.22 21.05 -18.21
C VAL A 15 -12.21 22.19 -18.23
N ASP A 16 -12.59 23.35 -17.70
CA ASP A 16 -11.75 24.55 -17.61
C ASP A 16 -10.54 24.30 -16.70
N HIS A 17 -10.73 23.62 -15.57
CA HIS A 17 -9.63 23.20 -14.70
C HIS A 17 -8.62 22.31 -15.44
N ASN A 18 -9.10 21.26 -16.12
CA ASN A 18 -8.24 20.34 -16.88
C ASN A 18 -7.54 21.06 -18.04
N ALA A 19 -8.21 22.00 -18.71
CA ALA A 19 -7.58 22.85 -19.72
C ALA A 19 -6.48 23.75 -19.12
N ALA A 20 -6.69 24.33 -17.94
CA ALA A 20 -5.70 25.14 -17.23
C ALA A 20 -4.48 24.31 -16.80
N VAL A 21 -4.68 23.07 -16.32
CA VAL A 21 -3.57 22.12 -16.03
C VAL A 21 -2.77 21.88 -17.30
N ARG A 22 -3.44 21.57 -18.41
CA ARG A 22 -2.75 21.36 -19.70
C ARG A 22 -1.92 22.57 -20.13
N GLY A 23 -2.44 23.78 -19.92
CA GLY A 23 -1.78 25.02 -20.31
C GLY A 23 -0.53 25.40 -19.49
N ARG A 24 -0.44 24.95 -18.23
CA ARG A 24 0.69 25.25 -17.34
C ARG A 24 1.73 24.13 -17.22
N SER A 25 1.35 22.89 -17.50
CA SER A 25 2.24 21.72 -17.40
C SER A 25 3.20 21.62 -18.59
N PRO A 26 4.44 21.09 -18.39
CA PRO A 26 5.49 21.05 -19.40
C PRO A 26 5.32 19.86 -20.37
N PHE A 27 4.23 19.87 -21.15
CA PHE A 27 3.95 18.82 -22.15
C PHE A 27 4.91 18.82 -23.36
N ASP A 28 5.76 19.84 -23.48
CA ASP A 28 6.86 19.91 -24.42
C ASP A 28 8.06 19.04 -24.00
N ASP A 29 8.15 18.67 -22.71
CA ASP A 29 9.11 17.67 -22.24
C ASP A 29 8.61 16.25 -22.54
N THR A 30 9.23 15.64 -23.55
CA THR A 30 8.91 14.31 -24.06
C THR A 30 9.83 13.22 -23.53
N ARG A 31 10.76 13.50 -22.62
CA ARG A 31 11.80 12.54 -22.19
C ARG A 31 11.23 11.22 -21.69
N ASP A 32 10.24 11.27 -20.79
CA ASP A 32 9.60 10.05 -20.27
C ASP A 32 8.95 9.21 -21.38
N LEU A 33 8.50 9.83 -22.49
CA LEU A 33 7.91 9.10 -23.61
C LEU A 33 8.97 8.25 -24.32
N ASP A 34 10.21 8.71 -24.38
CA ASP A 34 11.32 7.95 -24.96
C ASP A 34 11.83 6.91 -23.96
N ASP A 35 12.03 7.31 -22.70
CA ASP A 35 12.58 6.46 -21.63
C ASP A 35 11.67 5.27 -21.30
N VAL A 36 10.34 5.45 -21.32
CA VAL A 36 9.40 4.34 -21.12
C VAL A 36 9.45 3.30 -22.25
N HIS A 37 9.88 3.67 -23.45
CA HIS A 37 9.95 2.73 -24.59
C HIS A 37 11.33 2.10 -24.77
N ARG A 38 12.37 2.69 -24.17
CA ARG A 38 13.75 2.24 -24.29
C ARG A 38 13.91 0.79 -23.81
N GLY A 39 14.60 -0.01 -24.61
CA GLY A 39 14.92 -1.40 -24.29
C GLY A 39 13.76 -2.38 -24.44
N TYR A 40 12.60 -2.00 -25.00
CA TYR A 40 11.47 -2.91 -25.17
C TYR A 40 11.82 -4.14 -26.03
N LEU A 41 11.55 -5.33 -25.50
CA LEU A 41 11.82 -6.61 -26.17
C LEU A 41 10.54 -7.33 -26.62
N GLY A 42 9.45 -7.21 -25.86
CA GLY A 42 8.20 -7.91 -26.14
C GLY A 42 7.22 -7.91 -24.97
N THR A 43 6.08 -8.57 -25.14
CA THR A 43 5.07 -8.75 -24.08
C THR A 43 4.45 -10.14 -24.16
N ALA A 44 3.68 -10.54 -23.15
CA ALA A 44 3.09 -11.88 -23.11
C ALA A 44 2.15 -12.12 -24.31
N PRO A 45 2.20 -13.32 -24.93
CA PRO A 45 1.32 -13.67 -26.04
C PRO A 45 -0.14 -13.81 -25.62
N ASP A 46 -0.40 -14.30 -24.40
CA ASP A 46 -1.71 -14.23 -23.77
C ASP A 46 -1.78 -12.98 -22.88
N PRO A 47 -2.65 -12.01 -23.21
CA PRO A 47 -2.78 -10.79 -22.41
C PRO A 47 -3.51 -11.00 -21.08
N VAL A 48 -4.16 -12.15 -20.85
CA VAL A 48 -4.95 -12.40 -19.64
C VAL A 48 -4.27 -13.45 -18.77
N ILE A 49 -3.82 -13.04 -17.58
CA ILE A 49 -3.25 -13.92 -16.58
C ILE A 49 -4.38 -14.44 -15.69
N ARG A 50 -4.43 -15.76 -15.51
CA ARG A 50 -5.49 -16.46 -14.77
C ARG A 50 -4.94 -17.28 -13.62
N ASP A 51 -5.76 -17.45 -12.60
CA ASP A 51 -5.52 -18.43 -11.54
C ASP A 51 -5.80 -19.87 -12.03
N ALA A 52 -5.60 -20.84 -11.14
CA ALA A 52 -5.84 -22.25 -11.43
C ALA A 52 -7.32 -22.59 -11.71
N ASP A 53 -8.25 -21.78 -11.18
CA ASP A 53 -9.70 -21.94 -11.36
C ASP A 53 -10.22 -21.24 -12.64
N GLY A 54 -9.34 -20.49 -13.32
CA GLY A 54 -9.64 -19.76 -14.54
C GLY A 54 -10.13 -18.32 -14.34
N SER A 55 -10.17 -17.82 -13.10
CA SER A 55 -10.50 -16.42 -12.80
C SER A 55 -9.41 -15.49 -13.31
N VAL A 56 -9.80 -14.28 -13.71
CA VAL A 56 -8.83 -13.27 -14.17
C VAL A 56 -8.11 -12.69 -12.96
N VAL A 57 -6.79 -12.83 -12.93
CA VAL A 57 -5.89 -12.21 -11.95
C VAL A 57 -5.37 -10.87 -12.47
N TRP A 58 -5.09 -10.79 -13.77
CA TRP A 58 -4.59 -9.59 -14.44
C TRP A 58 -4.95 -9.59 -15.94
N ASP A 59 -5.23 -8.43 -16.52
CA ASP A 59 -5.41 -8.24 -17.96
C ASP A 59 -4.54 -7.07 -18.44
N LEU A 60 -3.52 -7.40 -19.24
CA LEU A 60 -2.55 -6.44 -19.77
C LEU A 60 -3.20 -5.38 -20.67
N ARG A 61 -4.37 -5.66 -21.25
CA ARG A 61 -5.11 -4.75 -22.15
C ARG A 61 -6.13 -3.88 -21.44
N ALA A 62 -6.28 -4.03 -20.12
CA ALA A 62 -7.30 -3.31 -19.34
C ALA A 62 -7.20 -1.77 -19.49
N TYR A 63 -6.04 -1.28 -19.92
CA TYR A 63 -5.72 0.14 -20.06
C TYR A 63 -5.50 0.59 -21.52
N ASP A 64 -5.79 -0.24 -22.53
CA ASP A 64 -5.61 0.10 -23.96
C ASP A 64 -6.38 1.37 -24.36
N PHE A 65 -7.48 1.67 -23.66
CA PHE A 65 -8.25 2.89 -23.86
C PHE A 65 -7.43 4.17 -23.63
N LEU A 66 -6.31 4.11 -22.88
CA LEU A 66 -5.44 5.26 -22.66
C LEU A 66 -4.76 5.75 -23.95
N ALA A 67 -4.72 4.93 -25.02
CA ALA A 67 -4.20 5.36 -26.32
C ALA A 67 -5.03 6.48 -26.98
N GLN A 68 -6.31 6.62 -26.61
CA GLN A 68 -7.17 7.69 -27.12
C GLN A 68 -6.77 9.06 -26.53
N GLU A 69 -7.17 10.17 -27.17
CA GLU A 69 -6.99 11.53 -26.63
C GLU A 69 -7.53 11.68 -25.20
N CYS A 70 -6.82 12.46 -24.36
CA CYS A 70 -7.23 12.68 -22.97
C CYS A 70 -8.64 13.31 -22.94
N PRO A 71 -9.62 12.65 -22.32
CA PRO A 71 -10.98 13.13 -22.24
C PRO A 71 -11.14 14.21 -21.17
N GLU A 72 -12.23 14.97 -21.22
CA GLU A 72 -12.56 16.00 -20.24
C GLU A 72 -12.79 15.44 -18.82
N THR A 73 -13.10 14.15 -18.69
CA THR A 73 -13.30 13.43 -17.42
C THR A 73 -12.02 12.92 -16.76
N ALA A 74 -10.85 13.32 -17.27
CA ALA A 74 -9.56 12.97 -16.70
C ALA A 74 -8.62 14.18 -16.69
N ASN A 75 -7.91 14.36 -15.58
CA ASN A 75 -6.83 15.32 -15.50
C ASN A 75 -5.73 14.95 -16.51
N PRO A 76 -5.27 15.89 -17.37
CA PRO A 76 -4.32 15.58 -18.45
C PRO A 76 -2.94 15.16 -17.95
N SER A 77 -2.52 15.64 -16.78
CA SER A 77 -1.27 15.22 -16.15
C SER A 77 -1.36 13.77 -15.66
N LEU A 78 -2.45 13.41 -14.96
CA LEU A 78 -2.69 12.02 -14.56
C LEU A 78 -2.86 11.09 -15.77
N TRP A 79 -3.53 11.54 -16.83
CA TRP A 79 -3.69 10.76 -18.05
C TRP A 79 -2.35 10.48 -18.74
N ARG A 80 -1.44 11.47 -18.76
CA ARG A 80 -0.04 11.26 -19.20
C ARG A 80 0.62 10.19 -18.35
N GLN A 81 0.56 10.31 -17.02
CA GLN A 81 1.19 9.33 -16.13
C GLN A 81 0.62 7.93 -16.32
N ALA A 82 -0.70 7.80 -16.39
CA ALA A 82 -1.40 6.55 -16.62
C ALA A 82 -0.95 5.86 -17.92
N ARG A 83 -0.79 6.62 -19.02
CA ARG A 83 -0.29 6.09 -20.29
C ARG A 83 1.12 5.52 -20.18
N LEU A 84 1.98 6.19 -19.41
CA LEU A 84 3.35 5.79 -19.21
C LEU A 84 3.44 4.56 -18.28
N SER A 85 2.75 4.59 -17.14
CA SER A 85 2.78 3.51 -16.14
C SER A 85 2.00 2.25 -16.54
N SER A 86 1.10 2.34 -17.51
CA SER A 86 0.42 1.17 -18.11
C SER A 86 1.21 0.48 -19.22
N ARG A 87 2.38 1.01 -19.62
CA ARG A 87 3.23 0.32 -20.58
C ARG A 87 3.73 -0.99 -20.00
N HIS A 88 3.36 -2.09 -20.65
CA HIS A 88 3.65 -3.43 -20.18
C HIS A 88 4.58 -4.22 -21.11
N GLY A 89 5.32 -5.16 -20.54
CA GLY A 89 6.24 -6.04 -21.27
C GLY A 89 7.61 -6.18 -20.61
N LEU A 90 8.52 -6.81 -21.34
CA LEU A 90 9.91 -7.01 -20.97
C LEU A 90 10.77 -5.89 -21.58
N PHE A 91 11.61 -5.29 -20.75
CA PHE A 91 12.51 -4.21 -21.11
C PHE A 91 13.93 -4.53 -20.65
N GLU A 92 14.90 -4.31 -21.51
CA GLU A 92 16.32 -4.26 -21.15
C GLU A 92 16.65 -2.88 -20.55
N VAL A 93 17.11 -2.84 -19.30
CA VAL A 93 17.59 -1.60 -18.66
C VAL A 93 18.99 -1.29 -19.16
N VAL A 94 19.87 -2.29 -19.04
CA VAL A 94 21.21 -2.42 -19.61
C VAL A 94 21.46 -3.90 -19.88
N GLU A 95 22.47 -4.24 -20.69
CA GLU A 95 22.81 -5.64 -20.95
C GLU A 95 23.03 -6.40 -19.63
N GLY A 96 22.22 -7.43 -19.40
CA GLY A 96 22.26 -8.24 -18.18
C GLY A 96 21.23 -7.87 -17.11
N ILE A 97 20.56 -6.72 -17.19
CA ILE A 97 19.50 -6.29 -16.28
C ILE A 97 18.21 -6.01 -17.06
N TYR A 98 17.14 -6.72 -16.70
CA TYR A 98 15.84 -6.63 -17.37
C TYR A 98 14.74 -6.34 -16.36
N GLN A 99 13.69 -5.65 -16.81
CA GLN A 99 12.47 -5.44 -16.02
C GLN A 99 11.25 -5.93 -16.79
N VAL A 100 10.40 -6.68 -16.11
CA VAL A 100 9.03 -6.91 -16.56
C VAL A 100 8.14 -5.89 -15.87
N ARG A 101 7.49 -5.04 -16.67
CA ARG A 101 6.67 -3.92 -16.20
C ARG A 101 5.22 -4.10 -16.62
N GLY A 102 4.29 -3.52 -15.86
CA GLY A 102 2.84 -3.51 -16.16
C GLY A 102 2.15 -4.88 -16.06
N PHE A 103 2.80 -5.88 -15.47
CA PHE A 103 2.22 -7.19 -15.16
C PHE A 103 1.55 -7.22 -13.78
N ASP A 104 1.80 -6.19 -12.97
CA ASP A 104 1.20 -5.93 -11.67
C ASP A 104 1.33 -4.42 -11.35
N LEU A 105 1.13 -4.02 -10.09
CA LEU A 105 1.42 -2.67 -9.61
C LEU A 105 2.92 -2.33 -9.70
N SER A 106 3.77 -3.29 -9.31
CA SER A 106 5.22 -3.20 -9.28
C SER A 106 5.86 -3.81 -10.53
N ASN A 107 7.16 -3.56 -10.67
CA ASN A 107 8.03 -4.18 -11.66
C ASN A 107 8.73 -5.39 -11.03
N MET A 108 8.97 -6.42 -11.83
CA MET A 108 9.89 -7.50 -11.46
C MET A 108 11.21 -7.30 -12.20
N THR A 109 12.32 -7.21 -11.47
CA THR A 109 13.66 -7.08 -12.08
C THR A 109 14.36 -8.43 -12.12
N VAL A 110 15.04 -8.71 -13.23
CA VAL A 110 15.83 -9.92 -13.46
C VAL A 110 17.27 -9.52 -13.79
N VAL A 111 18.23 -10.01 -13.00
CA VAL A 111 19.66 -9.77 -13.22
C VAL A 111 20.34 -11.08 -13.60
N GLU A 112 21.00 -11.09 -14.76
CA GLU A 112 21.69 -12.26 -15.31
C GLU A 112 23.01 -12.53 -14.59
N GLY A 113 23.12 -13.74 -14.01
CA GLY A 113 24.34 -14.24 -13.41
C GLY A 113 25.12 -15.18 -14.34
N SER A 114 26.14 -15.82 -13.78
CA SER A 114 27.00 -16.75 -14.50
C SER A 114 26.33 -18.09 -14.86
N ARG A 115 25.36 -18.55 -14.05
CA ARG A 115 24.60 -19.80 -14.27
C ARG A 115 23.11 -19.56 -14.44
N GLY A 116 22.57 -18.57 -13.73
CA GLY A 116 21.15 -18.36 -13.57
C GLY A 116 20.79 -16.87 -13.55
N ILE A 117 19.78 -16.55 -12.74
CA ILE A 117 19.28 -15.20 -12.55
C ILE A 117 19.01 -14.90 -11.07
N LEU A 118 19.20 -13.65 -10.68
CA LEU A 118 18.63 -13.07 -9.47
C LEU A 118 17.30 -12.40 -9.83
N VAL A 119 16.24 -12.71 -9.10
CA VAL A 119 14.94 -12.02 -9.21
C VAL A 119 14.81 -11.02 -8.07
N ILE A 120 14.48 -9.78 -8.39
CA ILE A 120 14.21 -8.72 -7.42
C ILE A 120 12.74 -8.35 -7.54
N ASP A 121 12.06 -8.33 -6.39
CA ASP A 121 10.67 -7.93 -6.20
C ASP A 121 9.67 -8.70 -7.09
N PRO A 122 9.32 -9.95 -6.73
CA PRO A 122 8.46 -10.81 -7.55
C PRO A 122 6.97 -10.46 -7.48
N LEU A 123 6.59 -9.19 -7.65
CA LEU A 123 5.20 -8.72 -7.80
C LEU A 123 4.27 -9.05 -6.61
N VAL A 124 2.96 -8.77 -6.75
CA VAL A 124 1.94 -9.04 -5.71
C VAL A 124 1.52 -10.51 -5.67
N SER A 125 1.34 -11.13 -6.85
CA SER A 125 0.70 -12.45 -6.96
C SER A 125 1.58 -13.48 -7.64
N ALA A 126 1.50 -14.73 -7.22
CA ALA A 126 2.30 -15.82 -7.78
C ALA A 126 2.04 -16.03 -9.29
N GLU A 127 0.81 -15.79 -9.75
CA GLU A 127 0.43 -15.90 -11.15
C GLU A 127 1.09 -14.83 -12.01
N THR A 128 1.11 -13.57 -11.56
CA THR A 128 1.72 -12.46 -12.29
C THR A 128 3.23 -12.61 -12.34
N ALA A 129 3.86 -13.00 -11.22
CA ALA A 129 5.29 -13.25 -11.14
C ALA A 129 5.73 -14.41 -12.06
N ARG A 130 4.95 -15.50 -12.11
CA ARG A 130 5.20 -16.63 -13.00
C ARG A 130 5.08 -16.23 -14.47
N ALA A 131 4.06 -15.45 -14.82
CA ALA A 131 3.89 -14.94 -16.18
C ALA A 131 5.03 -14.00 -16.60
N ALA A 132 5.47 -13.14 -15.68
CA ALA A 132 6.61 -12.25 -15.89
C ALA A 132 7.92 -13.03 -16.11
N LEU A 133 8.18 -14.06 -15.29
CA LEU A 133 9.38 -14.90 -15.42
C LEU A 133 9.34 -15.72 -16.72
N ALA A 134 8.17 -16.21 -17.11
CA ALA A 134 7.98 -16.90 -18.38
C ALA A 134 8.29 -15.98 -19.58
N LEU A 135 7.84 -14.72 -19.54
CA LEU A 135 8.15 -13.74 -20.58
C LEU A 135 9.66 -13.47 -20.66
N TYR A 136 10.35 -13.29 -19.53
CA TYR A 136 11.81 -13.17 -19.53
C TYR A 136 12.47 -14.39 -20.22
N ARG A 137 12.07 -15.61 -19.85
CA ARG A 137 12.65 -16.85 -20.39
C ARG A 137 12.40 -17.05 -21.88
N GLU A 138 11.26 -16.59 -22.41
CA GLU A 138 10.96 -16.61 -23.84
C GLU A 138 12.01 -15.82 -24.67
N HIS A 139 12.49 -14.70 -24.12
CA HIS A 139 13.45 -13.83 -24.80
C HIS A 139 14.91 -14.13 -24.46
N ARG A 140 15.20 -14.60 -23.24
CA ARG A 140 16.57 -14.67 -22.68
C ARG A 140 17.04 -16.08 -22.33
N GLY A 141 16.19 -17.08 -22.54
CA GLY A 141 16.45 -18.50 -22.27
C GLY A 141 16.03 -18.93 -20.88
N ASP A 142 15.87 -20.25 -20.71
CA ASP A 142 15.39 -20.87 -19.47
C ASP A 142 16.50 -20.99 -18.42
N ARG A 143 16.87 -19.84 -17.83
CA ARG A 143 17.85 -19.76 -16.75
C ARG A 143 17.19 -20.06 -15.40
N PRO A 144 17.83 -20.88 -14.53
CA PRO A 144 17.31 -21.14 -13.19
C PRO A 144 17.40 -19.90 -12.31
N VAL A 145 16.46 -19.75 -11.38
CA VAL A 145 16.56 -18.71 -10.34
C VAL A 145 17.61 -19.15 -9.32
N THR A 146 18.64 -18.34 -9.15
CA THR A 146 19.78 -18.59 -8.24
C THR A 146 19.77 -17.70 -7.02
N GLY A 147 18.83 -16.77 -6.93
CA GLY A 147 18.54 -15.97 -5.74
C GLY A 147 17.28 -15.16 -5.93
N VAL A 148 16.66 -14.76 -4.82
CA VAL A 148 15.58 -13.77 -4.78
C VAL A 148 15.98 -12.65 -3.83
N LEU A 149 15.57 -11.42 -4.12
CA LEU A 149 15.75 -10.28 -3.23
C LEU A 149 14.44 -9.51 -3.11
N TYR A 150 14.07 -9.17 -1.88
CA TYR A 150 13.02 -8.19 -1.58
C TYR A 150 13.69 -6.87 -1.24
N THR A 151 13.36 -5.81 -1.97
CA THR A 151 13.89 -4.48 -1.67
C THR A 151 13.32 -3.95 -0.37
N HIS A 152 12.07 -4.26 -0.06
CA HIS A 152 11.39 -3.79 1.14
C HIS A 152 10.12 -4.57 1.51
N SER A 153 9.53 -4.22 2.66
CA SER A 153 8.47 -4.99 3.34
C SER A 153 7.03 -4.80 2.83
N HIS A 154 6.81 -4.33 1.60
CA HIS A 154 5.45 -4.22 1.03
C HIS A 154 5.10 -5.39 0.11
N VAL A 155 3.80 -5.75 0.11
CA VAL A 155 3.29 -6.99 -0.49
C VAL A 155 3.51 -7.10 -1.99
N ASP A 156 3.57 -5.98 -2.70
CA ASP A 156 3.86 -5.93 -4.14
C ASP A 156 5.32 -6.24 -4.49
N HIS A 157 6.18 -6.43 -3.49
CA HIS A 157 7.61 -6.72 -3.68
C HIS A 157 8.03 -8.08 -3.13
N PHE A 158 7.11 -8.85 -2.54
CA PHE A 158 7.38 -10.23 -2.12
C PHE A 158 6.23 -11.20 -2.41
N GLY A 159 5.02 -10.68 -2.63
CA GLY A 159 3.79 -11.45 -2.65
C GLY A 159 3.78 -12.56 -3.71
N GLY A 160 4.36 -12.32 -4.88
CA GLY A 160 4.42 -13.32 -5.94
C GLY A 160 5.62 -14.26 -5.89
N VAL A 161 6.38 -14.31 -4.78
CA VAL A 161 7.60 -15.13 -4.70
C VAL A 161 7.37 -16.62 -5.00
N ARG A 162 6.20 -17.16 -4.64
CA ARG A 162 5.81 -18.56 -4.94
C ARG A 162 5.61 -18.82 -6.44
N GLY A 163 5.59 -17.76 -7.25
CA GLY A 163 5.58 -17.81 -8.71
C GLY A 163 6.95 -17.99 -9.34
N VAL A 164 8.04 -17.69 -8.61
CA VAL A 164 9.41 -17.66 -9.15
C VAL A 164 10.35 -18.71 -8.55
N ILE A 165 10.12 -19.14 -7.31
CA ILE A 165 10.89 -20.21 -6.65
C ILE A 165 9.97 -21.20 -5.93
N SER A 166 10.40 -22.47 -5.89
CA SER A 166 9.69 -23.59 -5.28
C SER A 166 10.35 -24.06 -3.99
N GLU A 167 9.67 -24.93 -3.23
CA GLU A 167 10.26 -25.61 -2.06
C GLU A 167 11.51 -26.43 -2.41
N ALA A 168 11.58 -26.99 -3.63
CA ALA A 168 12.76 -27.71 -4.09
C ALA A 168 13.96 -26.77 -4.30
N ASP A 169 13.72 -25.54 -4.76
CA ASP A 169 14.77 -24.52 -4.92
C ASP A 169 15.30 -24.06 -3.56
N LEU A 170 14.39 -23.88 -2.58
CA LEU A 170 14.77 -23.57 -1.19
C LEU A 170 15.57 -24.71 -0.57
N ALA A 171 15.14 -25.96 -0.75
CA ALA A 171 15.87 -27.14 -0.28
C ALA A 171 17.24 -27.29 -0.97
N ALA A 172 17.38 -26.78 -2.20
CA ALA A 172 18.64 -26.70 -2.92
C ALA A 172 19.53 -25.51 -2.48
N GLY A 173 19.05 -24.66 -1.56
CA GLY A 173 19.80 -23.56 -0.97
C GLY A 173 19.78 -22.27 -1.78
N VAL A 174 18.73 -22.02 -2.60
CA VAL A 174 18.54 -20.72 -3.26
C VAL A 174 18.31 -19.64 -2.19
N PRO A 175 19.18 -18.62 -2.08
CA PRO A 175 19.07 -17.60 -1.05
C PRO A 175 17.95 -16.61 -1.36
N VAL A 176 17.27 -16.16 -0.29
CA VAL A 176 16.32 -15.05 -0.29
C VAL A 176 16.89 -13.93 0.56
N LEU A 177 17.17 -12.78 -0.06
CA LEU A 177 17.79 -11.62 0.58
C LEU A 177 16.73 -10.57 0.92
N ALA A 178 16.87 -9.88 2.04
CA ALA A 178 16.01 -8.76 2.42
C ALA A 178 16.73 -7.78 3.37
N PRO A 179 16.26 -6.53 3.52
CA PRO A 179 16.73 -5.65 4.58
C PRO A 179 16.40 -6.21 5.96
N ALA A 180 17.30 -6.00 6.92
CA ALA A 180 17.08 -6.38 8.31
C ALA A 180 15.75 -5.80 8.84
N GLY A 181 14.99 -6.63 9.55
CA GLY A 181 13.67 -6.27 10.06
C GLY A 181 12.51 -6.51 9.08
N PHE A 182 12.79 -6.91 7.82
CA PHE A 182 11.77 -7.18 6.80
C PHE A 182 10.63 -8.06 7.32
N LEU A 183 10.93 -9.22 7.91
CA LEU A 183 9.90 -10.18 8.29
C LEU A 183 8.97 -9.63 9.37
N ALA A 184 9.53 -8.89 10.33
CA ALA A 184 8.77 -8.28 11.41
C ALA A 184 7.78 -7.23 10.87
N HIS A 185 8.23 -6.38 9.95
CA HIS A 185 7.42 -5.30 9.37
C HIS A 185 6.41 -5.79 8.34
N ALA A 186 6.79 -6.75 7.48
CA ALA A 186 5.87 -7.35 6.51
C ALA A 186 4.68 -8.02 7.22
N ALA A 187 4.93 -8.62 8.39
CA ALA A 187 3.90 -9.27 9.15
C ALA A 187 3.08 -8.30 10.01
N SER A 188 3.70 -7.34 10.72
CA SER A 188 2.96 -6.40 11.59
C SER A 188 2.04 -5.48 10.81
N GLU A 189 2.50 -4.94 9.67
CA GLU A 189 1.73 -4.02 8.85
C GLU A 189 0.45 -4.67 8.29
N ASN A 190 0.55 -5.94 7.86
CA ASN A 190 -0.55 -6.62 7.18
C ASN A 190 -1.53 -7.33 8.13
N ILE A 191 -1.20 -7.47 9.42
CA ILE A 191 -2.00 -8.27 10.36
C ILE A 191 -2.70 -7.40 11.39
N TYR A 192 -2.01 -6.49 12.08
CA TYR A 192 -2.59 -5.81 13.26
C TYR A 192 -3.73 -4.85 12.88
N ALA A 193 -3.57 -4.11 11.79
CA ALA A 193 -4.61 -3.26 11.20
C ALA A 193 -5.07 -3.79 9.83
N GLY A 194 -4.78 -5.06 9.53
CA GLY A 194 -4.92 -5.65 8.20
C GLY A 194 -6.30 -5.50 7.59
N THR A 195 -7.36 -5.78 8.34
CA THR A 195 -8.74 -5.67 7.86
C THR A 195 -9.11 -4.23 7.48
N ALA A 196 -8.74 -3.26 8.32
CA ALA A 196 -9.00 -1.83 8.05
C ALA A 196 -8.20 -1.34 6.84
N MET A 197 -6.93 -1.73 6.74
CA MET A 197 -6.04 -1.36 5.64
C MET A 197 -6.50 -1.96 4.32
N ALA A 198 -6.87 -3.24 4.29
CA ALA A 198 -7.34 -3.92 3.07
C ALA A 198 -8.65 -3.32 2.55
N ARG A 199 -9.61 -3.05 3.44
CA ARG A 199 -10.88 -2.41 3.07
C ARG A 199 -10.68 -0.99 2.53
N ARG A 200 -9.77 -0.20 3.10
CA ARG A 200 -9.40 1.13 2.59
C ARG A 200 -8.57 1.08 1.31
N ALA A 201 -7.75 0.04 1.12
CA ALA A 201 -7.00 -0.18 -0.11
C ALA A 201 -7.92 -0.44 -1.32
N ALA A 202 -9.11 -1.03 -1.09
CA ALA A 202 -10.12 -1.18 -2.14
C ALA A 202 -10.52 0.18 -2.77
N TYR A 203 -10.60 1.24 -1.96
CA TYR A 203 -10.80 2.61 -2.45
C TYR A 203 -9.55 3.18 -3.11
N MET A 204 -8.38 3.01 -2.49
CA MET A 204 -7.11 3.56 -2.97
C MET A 204 -6.74 3.10 -4.37
N TYR A 205 -6.90 1.81 -4.65
CA TYR A 205 -6.53 1.22 -5.94
C TYR A 205 -7.70 1.12 -6.91
N GLY A 206 -8.94 1.31 -6.43
CA GLY A 206 -10.15 1.28 -7.26
C GLY A 206 -10.32 -0.03 -8.02
N ALA A 207 -9.84 -1.16 -7.49
CA ALA A 207 -9.78 -2.44 -8.20
C ALA A 207 -11.16 -2.96 -8.64
N ALA A 208 -12.23 -2.55 -7.95
CA ALA A 208 -13.62 -2.87 -8.29
C ALA A 208 -14.23 -1.92 -9.35
N LEU A 209 -13.62 -0.76 -9.60
CA LEU A 209 -14.12 0.19 -10.59
C LEU A 209 -13.88 -0.32 -12.01
N SER A 210 -14.73 0.10 -12.94
CA SER A 210 -14.52 -0.15 -14.37
C SER A 210 -13.31 0.65 -14.88
N ARG A 211 -12.52 0.04 -15.78
CA ARG A 211 -11.33 0.66 -16.38
C ARG A 211 -11.74 1.40 -17.65
N ASN A 212 -11.90 2.71 -17.55
CA ASN A 212 -12.34 3.59 -18.65
C ASN A 212 -12.17 5.07 -18.24
N PRO A 213 -12.34 6.03 -19.18
CA PRO A 213 -12.25 7.47 -18.92
C PRO A 213 -13.03 8.05 -17.74
N ARG A 214 -14.13 7.42 -17.33
CA ARG A 214 -15.01 7.86 -16.23
C ARG A 214 -14.84 7.02 -14.97
N GLY A 215 -14.01 5.98 -15.03
CA GLY A 215 -13.70 5.09 -13.92
C GLY A 215 -12.23 5.18 -13.53
N GLN A 216 -11.67 4.02 -13.18
CA GLN A 216 -10.28 3.88 -12.80
C GLN A 216 -9.39 4.02 -14.04
N ILE A 217 -8.30 4.80 -13.91
CA ILE A 217 -7.34 5.06 -15.01
C ILE A 217 -5.89 4.81 -14.59
N GLY A 218 -5.64 4.33 -13.38
CA GLY A 218 -4.31 4.17 -12.80
C GLY A 218 -4.30 4.48 -11.30
N ALA A 219 -3.24 4.08 -10.61
CA ALA A 219 -2.94 4.47 -9.24
C ALA A 219 -1.82 5.53 -9.16
N GLY A 220 -1.27 5.96 -10.29
CA GLY A 220 -0.14 6.89 -10.36
C GLY A 220 1.20 6.15 -10.40
N LEU A 221 1.48 5.35 -9.37
CA LEU A 221 2.69 4.52 -9.24
C LEU A 221 2.72 3.33 -10.23
N GLY A 222 1.54 2.88 -10.62
CA GLY A 222 1.30 1.78 -11.56
C GLY A 222 -0.19 1.71 -11.91
N PRO A 223 -0.64 0.67 -12.62
CA PRO A 223 -2.03 0.60 -13.08
C PRO A 223 -3.00 0.34 -11.92
N THR A 224 -2.90 -0.80 -11.23
CA THR A 224 -3.68 -1.22 -10.06
C THR A 224 -3.02 -2.46 -9.44
N THR A 225 -3.61 -3.09 -8.43
CA THR A 225 -3.09 -4.34 -7.82
C THR A 225 -3.69 -5.57 -8.48
N SER A 226 -2.90 -6.64 -8.67
CA SER A 226 -3.45 -7.95 -9.03
C SER A 226 -4.28 -8.56 -7.89
N THR A 227 -5.11 -9.55 -8.22
CA THR A 227 -6.06 -10.20 -7.28
C THR A 227 -5.79 -11.71 -7.14
N GLY A 228 -4.54 -12.13 -7.32
CA GLY A 228 -4.12 -13.53 -7.29
C GLY A 228 -3.63 -13.97 -5.92
N GLN A 229 -2.83 -15.04 -5.90
CA GLN A 229 -2.33 -15.63 -4.67
C GLN A 229 -1.10 -14.89 -4.14
N VAL A 230 -1.24 -14.29 -2.96
CA VAL A 230 -0.14 -13.70 -2.19
C VAL A 230 0.56 -14.81 -1.38
N GLY A 231 1.89 -14.86 -1.45
CA GLY A 231 2.76 -15.74 -0.70
C GLY A 231 3.92 -14.99 -0.06
N LEU A 232 4.65 -15.67 0.80
CA LEU A 232 5.85 -15.14 1.45
C LEU A 232 6.82 -16.29 1.73
N ILE A 233 8.07 -16.10 1.34
CA ILE A 233 9.18 -16.96 1.76
C ILE A 233 10.06 -16.14 2.67
N PRO A 234 10.28 -16.56 3.94
CA PRO A 234 11.17 -15.85 4.86
C PRO A 234 12.56 -15.65 4.26
N PRO A 235 13.18 -14.47 4.42
CA PRO A 235 14.56 -14.25 4.01
C PRO A 235 15.50 -15.25 4.69
N THR A 236 16.47 -15.75 3.93
CA THR A 236 17.55 -16.61 4.45
C THR A 236 18.82 -15.81 4.73
N HIS A 237 18.89 -14.57 4.26
CA HIS A 237 20.06 -13.70 4.38
C HIS A 237 19.66 -12.24 4.55
N ASP A 238 20.05 -11.63 5.67
CA ASP A 238 19.72 -10.25 5.98
C ASP A 238 20.82 -9.28 5.52
N ILE A 239 20.40 -8.15 4.96
CA ILE A 239 21.24 -6.97 4.75
C ILE A 239 21.11 -6.07 5.98
N THR A 240 22.20 -5.87 6.69
CA THR A 240 22.20 -5.31 8.06
C THR A 240 22.87 -3.94 8.18
N ALA A 241 23.58 -3.49 7.15
CA ALA A 241 24.22 -2.17 7.14
C ALA A 241 24.41 -1.61 5.72
N SER A 242 24.38 -0.27 5.60
CA SER A 242 24.84 0.42 4.39
C SER A 242 26.32 0.16 4.15
N GLY A 243 26.70 -0.08 2.89
CA GLY A 243 28.04 -0.49 2.48
C GLY A 243 28.30 -2.00 2.58
N GLN A 244 27.32 -2.80 3.02
CA GLN A 244 27.38 -4.25 2.88
C GLN A 244 27.35 -4.62 1.39
N SER A 245 28.21 -5.55 0.99
CA SER A 245 28.24 -6.08 -0.37
C SER A 245 27.98 -7.57 -0.35
N GLU A 246 27.15 -8.06 -1.28
CA GLU A 246 26.92 -9.50 -1.46
C GLU A 246 27.19 -9.90 -2.90
N THR A 247 27.44 -11.20 -3.12
CA THR A 247 27.61 -11.75 -4.47
C THR A 247 26.85 -13.05 -4.62
N ILE A 248 25.84 -13.05 -5.49
CA ILE A 248 25.02 -14.22 -5.81
C ILE A 248 25.20 -14.57 -7.28
N ASP A 249 25.64 -15.79 -7.57
CA ASP A 249 25.86 -16.28 -8.93
C ASP A 249 26.80 -15.41 -9.80
N GLY A 250 27.72 -14.68 -9.17
CA GLY A 250 28.63 -13.74 -9.81
C GLY A 250 28.08 -12.31 -9.95
N ILE A 251 26.84 -12.06 -9.52
CA ILE A 251 26.23 -10.73 -9.49
C ILE A 251 26.65 -10.04 -8.20
N ARG A 252 27.53 -9.04 -8.31
CA ARG A 252 27.91 -8.19 -7.18
C ARG A 252 26.84 -7.12 -6.93
N MET A 253 26.45 -6.97 -5.67
CA MET A 253 25.50 -5.97 -5.20
C MET A 253 26.09 -5.22 -4.01
N ASP A 254 26.10 -3.89 -4.08
CA ASP A 254 26.50 -3.02 -2.98
C ASP A 254 25.23 -2.33 -2.44
N PHE A 255 24.95 -2.46 -1.14
CA PHE A 255 23.66 -2.05 -0.55
C PHE A 255 23.74 -0.74 0.24
N GLN A 256 22.62 -0.01 0.26
CA GLN A 256 22.35 1.07 1.20
C GLN A 256 21.03 0.77 1.93
N LEU A 257 21.06 0.66 3.26
CA LEU A 257 19.82 0.55 4.03
C LEU A 257 19.15 1.91 4.16
N THR A 258 17.83 1.95 3.97
CA THR A 258 17.01 3.16 4.06
C THR A 258 15.77 2.94 4.94
N PRO A 259 15.90 2.51 6.20
CA PRO A 259 14.72 2.26 7.05
C PRO A 259 13.91 3.53 7.33
N GLY A 260 12.58 3.43 7.24
CA GLY A 260 11.64 4.51 7.59
C GLY A 260 11.40 5.53 6.48
N THR A 261 11.86 5.26 5.25
CA THR A 261 11.57 6.03 4.05
C THR A 261 10.23 5.62 3.45
N GLU A 262 10.20 4.87 2.34
CA GLU A 262 8.98 4.34 1.78
C GLU A 262 8.46 3.21 2.67
N ALA A 263 9.36 2.33 3.14
CA ALA A 263 9.00 1.27 4.07
C ALA A 263 9.85 1.29 5.37
N PRO A 264 9.36 0.67 6.46
CA PRO A 264 10.14 0.53 7.70
C PRO A 264 11.44 -0.25 7.50
N ALA A 265 11.45 -1.26 6.63
CA ALA A 265 12.64 -1.99 6.20
C ALA A 265 12.76 -1.91 4.67
N GLU A 266 13.76 -1.18 4.20
CA GLU A 266 14.00 -0.91 2.78
C GLU A 266 15.50 -0.76 2.49
N LEU A 267 15.91 -1.07 1.26
CA LEU A 267 17.27 -0.89 0.79
C LEU A 267 17.35 -0.46 -0.69
N ASN A 268 18.41 0.27 -1.05
CA ASN A 268 18.83 0.50 -2.44
C ASN A 268 19.95 -0.48 -2.81
N ILE A 269 20.14 -0.71 -4.12
CA ILE A 269 21.11 -1.67 -4.66
C ILE A 269 21.93 -1.04 -5.78
N HIS A 270 23.24 -0.98 -5.62
CA HIS A 270 24.16 -0.59 -6.69
C HIS A 270 24.80 -1.83 -7.33
N PHE A 271 24.67 -1.93 -8.65
CA PHE A 271 25.31 -2.95 -9.48
C PHE A 271 26.52 -2.32 -10.16
N SER A 272 27.65 -2.27 -9.45
CA SER A 272 28.86 -1.57 -9.90
C SER A 272 29.40 -2.07 -11.25
N ASP A 273 29.30 -3.37 -11.53
CA ASP A 273 29.71 -3.96 -12.81
C ASP A 273 28.84 -3.51 -14.01
N HIS A 274 27.65 -2.99 -13.74
CA HIS A 274 26.67 -2.53 -14.75
C HIS A 274 26.51 -1.01 -14.77
N ALA A 275 27.18 -0.28 -13.87
CA ALA A 275 26.94 1.14 -13.60
C ALA A 275 25.44 1.47 -13.40
N ALA A 276 24.72 0.58 -12.71
CA ALA A 276 23.27 0.66 -12.55
C ALA A 276 22.87 0.74 -11.07
N LEU A 277 21.92 1.61 -10.75
CA LEU A 277 21.43 1.83 -9.39
C LEU A 277 19.92 1.55 -9.31
N CYS A 278 19.54 0.54 -8.53
CA CYS A 278 18.16 0.30 -8.14
C CYS A 278 17.82 1.13 -6.90
N MET A 279 16.91 2.08 -7.04
CA MET A 279 16.44 2.94 -5.96
C MET A 279 15.20 2.39 -5.24
N ALA A 280 14.93 1.08 -5.35
CA ALA A 280 13.77 0.42 -4.78
C ALA A 280 12.49 1.24 -5.03
N GLU A 281 11.90 1.81 -3.99
CA GLU A 281 10.76 2.72 -4.09
C GLU A 281 11.06 4.13 -3.54
N ASN A 282 12.31 4.39 -3.15
CA ASN A 282 12.81 5.66 -2.63
C ASN A 282 12.82 6.80 -3.65
N ALA A 283 12.99 6.50 -4.94
CA ALA A 283 12.97 7.48 -6.02
C ALA A 283 12.28 6.89 -7.26
N THR A 284 11.09 7.39 -7.57
CA THR A 284 10.27 6.93 -8.69
C THR A 284 9.74 8.13 -9.51
N HIS A 285 9.02 7.91 -10.60
CA HIS A 285 8.43 8.99 -11.41
C HIS A 285 7.13 9.57 -10.80
N THR A 286 7.12 9.85 -9.49
CA THR A 286 6.04 10.52 -8.75
C THR A 286 6.54 11.02 -7.38
N LEU A 287 5.89 12.03 -6.82
CA LEU A 287 5.89 12.24 -5.36
C LEU A 287 5.21 11.03 -4.70
N HIS A 288 5.89 10.41 -3.74
CA HIS A 288 5.38 9.26 -3.01
C HIS A 288 4.58 9.66 -1.75
N ASN A 289 3.88 8.70 -1.15
CA ASN A 289 3.14 8.87 0.08
C ASN A 289 4.09 9.00 1.27
N LEU A 290 3.91 10.03 2.10
CA LEU A 290 4.41 10.07 3.47
C LEU A 290 3.43 9.45 4.46
N LEU A 291 2.15 9.43 4.09
CA LEU A 291 1.10 8.65 4.74
C LEU A 291 0.17 8.13 3.66
N THR A 292 0.19 6.82 3.42
CA THR A 292 -0.71 6.22 2.45
C THR A 292 -2.16 6.29 2.93
N LEU A 293 -3.09 6.59 2.00
CA LEU A 293 -4.50 6.73 2.33
C LEU A 293 -5.18 5.41 2.75
N ARG A 294 -4.60 4.24 2.39
CA ARG A 294 -5.04 2.94 2.93
C ARG A 294 -4.85 2.84 4.45
N GLY A 295 -4.00 3.68 5.03
CA GLY A 295 -3.63 3.70 6.45
C GLY A 295 -2.29 3.01 6.67
N ALA A 296 -1.40 3.70 7.39
CA ALA A 296 -0.09 3.21 7.84
C ALA A 296 0.43 4.19 8.92
N GLU A 297 1.61 3.90 9.47
CA GLU A 297 2.37 4.91 10.21
C GLU A 297 2.90 6.00 9.26
N VAL A 298 3.17 7.20 9.82
CA VAL A 298 3.71 8.30 9.04
C VAL A 298 5.22 8.10 8.82
N ARG A 299 5.62 8.13 7.55
CA ARG A 299 7.01 8.02 7.08
C ARG A 299 7.80 9.29 7.35
N ASP A 300 9.13 9.19 7.34
CA ASP A 300 10.02 10.30 7.66
C ASP A 300 10.61 10.96 6.41
N PRO A 301 10.06 12.08 5.90
CA PRO A 301 10.62 12.76 4.73
C PRO A 301 12.00 13.36 4.98
N ARG A 302 12.37 13.65 6.24
CA ARG A 302 13.69 14.18 6.57
C ARG A 302 14.73 13.08 6.47
N ALA A 303 14.43 11.90 6.99
CA ALA A 303 15.27 10.72 6.79
C ALA A 303 15.36 10.35 5.31
N TRP A 304 14.23 10.36 4.59
CA TRP A 304 14.17 10.06 3.15
C TRP A 304 15.06 10.98 2.32
N ALA A 305 14.99 12.29 2.51
CA ALA A 305 15.91 13.23 1.87
C ALA A 305 17.38 12.96 2.26
N GLY A 306 17.63 12.56 3.51
CA GLY A 306 18.96 12.15 3.98
C GLY A 306 19.50 10.94 3.19
N TYR A 307 18.70 9.89 3.04
CA TYR A 307 19.08 8.69 2.30
C TYR A 307 19.28 8.93 0.80
N LEU A 308 18.48 9.81 0.18
CA LEU A 308 18.72 10.24 -1.21
C LEU A 308 20.02 11.03 -1.36
N THR A 309 20.36 11.86 -0.36
CA THR A 309 21.66 12.56 -0.31
C THR A 309 22.82 11.57 -0.22
N GLU A 310 22.69 10.57 0.65
CA GLU A 310 23.67 9.51 0.81
C GLU A 310 23.81 8.68 -0.47
N ALA A 311 22.71 8.29 -1.12
CA ALA A 311 22.73 7.53 -2.38
C ALA A 311 23.50 8.27 -3.47
N VAL A 312 23.24 9.57 -3.65
CA VAL A 312 24.00 10.42 -4.59
C VAL A 312 25.49 10.44 -4.22
N THR A 313 25.81 10.57 -2.94
CA THR A 313 27.20 10.62 -2.47
C THR A 313 27.95 9.31 -2.69
N LEU A 314 27.28 8.17 -2.50
CA LEU A 314 27.89 6.85 -2.59
C LEU A 314 28.02 6.36 -4.05
N PHE A 315 26.99 6.62 -4.89
CA PHE A 315 26.82 5.86 -6.13
C PHE A 315 26.78 6.72 -7.40
N ALA A 316 26.55 8.04 -7.33
CA ALA A 316 26.32 8.83 -8.54
C ALA A 316 27.52 8.87 -9.51
N ASP A 317 28.75 8.86 -8.99
CA ASP A 317 29.97 8.89 -9.81
C ASP A 317 30.17 7.61 -10.63
N SER A 318 29.56 6.50 -10.23
CA SER A 318 29.67 5.17 -10.84
C SER A 318 28.32 4.65 -11.37
N THR A 319 27.38 5.55 -11.65
CA THR A 319 26.03 5.22 -12.13
C THR A 319 25.73 5.94 -13.44
N ASP A 320 25.41 5.17 -14.47
CA ASP A 320 24.95 5.66 -15.78
C ASP A 320 23.43 5.46 -15.97
N VAL A 321 22.79 4.60 -15.17
CA VAL A 321 21.35 4.36 -15.19
C VAL A 321 20.80 4.19 -13.78
N VAL A 322 19.67 4.83 -13.50
CA VAL A 322 18.88 4.57 -12.30
C VAL A 322 17.58 3.88 -12.70
N PHE A 323 17.17 2.87 -11.95
CA PHE A 323 15.88 2.22 -12.10
C PHE A 323 15.26 1.96 -10.73
N ALA A 324 14.00 1.56 -10.71
CA ALA A 324 13.23 1.37 -9.49
C ALA A 324 12.28 0.18 -9.61
N SER A 325 11.71 -0.24 -8.49
CA SER A 325 10.70 -1.31 -8.42
C SER A 325 9.34 -0.87 -8.97
N HIS A 326 9.20 0.39 -9.40
CA HIS A 326 8.07 0.91 -10.18
C HIS A 326 8.56 1.83 -11.30
N HIS A 327 7.67 2.13 -12.27
CA HIS A 327 7.93 3.03 -13.39
C HIS A 327 9.09 2.59 -14.32
N TRP A 328 9.72 3.53 -15.02
CA TRP A 328 10.79 3.31 -15.99
C TRP A 328 12.14 3.86 -15.48
N PRO A 329 13.28 3.42 -16.05
CA PRO A 329 14.60 3.95 -15.72
C PRO A 329 14.85 5.38 -16.24
N VAL A 330 15.90 6.01 -15.71
CA VAL A 330 16.53 7.24 -16.24
C VAL A 330 17.97 6.93 -16.62
N TRP A 331 18.39 7.37 -17.81
CA TRP A 331 19.73 7.10 -18.34
C TRP A 331 20.56 8.38 -18.51
N GLY A 332 21.87 8.23 -18.33
CA GLY A 332 22.85 9.31 -18.41
C GLY A 332 23.13 9.89 -17.03
N ARG A 333 24.40 9.89 -16.62
CA ARG A 333 24.84 10.29 -15.28
C ARG A 333 24.33 11.67 -14.84
N ASP A 334 24.33 12.66 -15.73
CA ASP A 334 23.83 14.01 -15.41
C ASP A 334 22.32 14.02 -15.14
N ASP A 335 21.54 13.25 -15.92
CA ASP A 335 20.10 13.12 -15.74
C ASP A 335 19.77 12.28 -14.49
N VAL A 336 20.56 11.25 -14.18
CA VAL A 336 20.46 10.48 -12.94
C VAL A 336 20.71 11.38 -11.71
N ILE A 337 21.77 12.19 -11.73
CA ILE A 337 22.06 13.13 -10.64
C ILE A 337 20.92 14.13 -10.49
N THR A 338 20.42 14.67 -11.61
CA THR A 338 19.29 15.61 -11.59
C THR A 338 18.06 14.97 -10.96
N PHE A 339 17.64 13.79 -11.44
CA PHE A 339 16.50 13.04 -10.90
C PHE A 339 16.62 12.78 -9.38
N LEU A 340 17.75 12.26 -8.93
CA LEU A 340 17.95 11.94 -7.50
C LEU A 340 17.99 13.20 -6.62
N THR A 341 18.60 14.28 -7.10
CA THR A 341 18.69 15.53 -6.34
C THR A 341 17.37 16.29 -6.30
N GLU A 342 16.57 16.24 -7.36
CA GLU A 342 15.21 16.80 -7.37
C GLU A 342 14.27 16.00 -6.45
N GLN A 343 14.38 14.67 -6.42
CA GLN A 343 13.68 13.83 -5.43
C GLN A 343 14.08 14.15 -3.99
N ARG A 344 15.38 14.31 -3.72
CA ARG A 344 15.88 14.73 -2.39
C ARG A 344 15.26 16.06 -1.99
N ASP A 345 15.32 17.04 -2.89
CA ASP A 345 14.86 18.40 -2.63
C ASP A 345 13.34 18.46 -2.42
N LEU A 346 12.58 17.63 -3.13
CA LEU A 346 11.14 17.47 -2.93
C LEU A 346 10.79 17.08 -1.49
N TYR A 347 11.36 15.99 -0.97
CA TYR A 347 11.08 15.54 0.40
C TYR A 347 11.59 16.52 1.46
N ALA A 348 12.80 17.06 1.26
CA ALA A 348 13.36 18.07 2.16
C ALA A 348 12.50 19.34 2.22
N TYR A 349 12.01 19.81 1.06
CA TYR A 349 11.19 21.01 0.97
C TYR A 349 9.81 20.80 1.61
N LEU A 350 9.15 19.68 1.32
CA LEU A 350 7.88 19.30 1.96
C LEU A 350 8.02 19.31 3.49
N HIS A 351 9.08 18.68 4.00
CA HIS A 351 9.40 18.67 5.42
C HIS A 351 9.63 20.09 5.99
N ASP A 352 10.66 20.78 5.50
CA ASP A 352 11.15 22.02 6.12
C ASP A 352 10.12 23.15 6.03
N GLN A 353 9.40 23.27 4.91
CA GLN A 353 8.40 24.32 4.76
C GLN A 353 7.13 24.03 5.57
N THR A 354 6.75 22.76 5.72
CA THR A 354 5.66 22.39 6.64
C THR A 354 6.02 22.78 8.06
N LEU A 355 7.23 22.44 8.51
CA LEU A 355 7.72 22.81 9.84
C LEU A 355 7.81 24.34 10.01
N ARG A 356 8.23 25.06 8.97
CA ARG A 356 8.23 26.53 9.01
C ARG A 356 6.82 27.10 9.15
N MET A 357 5.83 26.54 8.47
CA MET A 357 4.44 27.03 8.51
C MET A 357 3.74 26.68 9.83
N LEU A 358 3.89 25.45 10.35
CA LEU A 358 3.33 25.09 11.66
C LEU A 358 3.97 25.92 12.78
N ASN A 359 5.26 26.25 12.70
CA ASN A 359 5.91 27.15 13.67
C ASN A 359 5.42 28.60 13.60
N ARG A 360 4.62 28.94 12.58
CA ARG A 360 3.89 30.22 12.48
C ARG A 360 2.42 30.10 12.90
N GLY A 361 2.01 28.94 13.41
CA GLY A 361 0.65 28.67 13.88
C GLY A 361 -0.30 28.15 12.81
N ALA A 362 0.18 27.80 11.61
CA ALA A 362 -0.68 27.21 10.59
C ALA A 362 -1.07 25.77 10.97
N THR A 363 -2.35 25.46 10.84
CA THR A 363 -2.95 24.14 11.07
C THR A 363 -2.76 23.22 9.86
N PRO A 364 -3.00 21.89 9.96
CA PRO A 364 -2.78 20.97 8.85
C PRO A 364 -3.53 21.33 7.56
N LEU A 365 -4.77 21.81 7.69
CA LEU A 365 -5.60 22.18 6.54
C LEU A 365 -5.09 23.46 5.87
N GLU A 366 -4.68 24.45 6.66
CA GLU A 366 -4.12 25.71 6.15
C GLU A 366 -2.78 25.50 5.46
N ILE A 367 -1.90 24.66 6.03
CA ILE A 367 -0.63 24.31 5.39
C ILE A 367 -0.89 23.68 4.03
N ALA A 368 -1.77 22.67 3.97
CA ALA A 368 -2.06 21.95 2.75
C ALA A 368 -2.71 22.82 1.64
N GLU A 369 -3.44 23.87 2.01
CA GLU A 369 -4.07 24.81 1.06
C GLU A 369 -3.10 25.89 0.57
N HIS A 370 -2.16 26.33 1.41
CA HIS A 370 -1.26 27.44 1.12
C HIS A 370 0.17 27.02 0.74
N PHE A 371 0.43 25.71 0.63
CA PHE A 371 1.76 25.21 0.28
C PHE A 371 2.09 25.52 -1.18
N GLU A 372 3.15 26.28 -1.41
CA GLU A 372 3.65 26.60 -2.76
C GLU A 372 4.85 25.72 -3.07
N MET A 373 4.86 25.08 -4.24
CA MET A 373 5.99 24.25 -4.68
C MET A 373 7.03 25.10 -5.43
N PRO A 374 8.33 24.76 -5.34
CA PRO A 374 9.35 25.46 -6.13
C PRO A 374 9.11 25.27 -7.63
N PRO A 375 9.23 26.33 -8.46
CA PRO A 375 8.91 26.24 -9.90
C PRO A 375 9.71 25.18 -10.68
N ASN A 376 10.94 24.88 -10.27
CA ASN A 376 11.72 23.83 -10.92
C ASN A 376 11.16 22.43 -10.61
N LEU A 377 10.74 22.19 -9.36
CA LEU A 377 10.10 20.93 -9.00
C LEU A 377 8.72 20.84 -9.67
N GLU A 378 7.91 21.89 -9.68
CA GLU A 378 6.62 21.89 -10.41
C GLU A 378 6.74 21.59 -11.92
N ARG A 379 7.92 21.81 -12.52
CA ARG A 379 8.19 21.45 -13.92
C ARG A 379 8.75 20.04 -14.10
N ALA A 380 9.29 19.44 -13.05
CA ALA A 380 9.88 18.11 -13.11
C ALA A 380 8.80 17.04 -12.91
N TRP A 381 8.42 16.36 -13.99
CA TRP A 381 7.32 15.37 -14.00
C TRP A 381 7.38 14.33 -12.87
N HIS A 382 8.57 13.86 -12.53
CA HIS A 382 8.78 12.85 -11.48
C HIS A 382 8.49 13.36 -10.05
N THR A 383 8.26 14.67 -9.85
CA THR A 383 7.90 15.24 -8.54
C THR A 383 6.41 15.50 -8.39
N HIS A 384 5.62 15.24 -9.43
CA HIS A 384 4.16 15.46 -9.40
C HIS A 384 3.46 14.46 -8.50
N GLY A 385 2.34 14.89 -7.92
CA GLY A 385 1.57 14.12 -6.94
C GLY A 385 0.67 13.04 -7.54
N TYR A 386 1.21 12.10 -8.32
CA TYR A 386 0.40 11.04 -8.93
C TYR A 386 0.00 9.94 -7.94
N TYR A 387 0.86 9.62 -6.97
CA TYR A 387 0.61 8.62 -5.93
C TYR A 387 0.45 9.26 -4.55
N GLY A 388 1.51 9.89 -4.05
CA GLY A 388 1.43 10.86 -2.96
C GLY A 388 0.91 12.21 -3.44
N SER A 389 0.63 13.14 -2.53
CA SER A 389 0.26 14.51 -2.89
C SER A 389 0.85 15.49 -1.89
N VAL A 390 1.18 16.70 -2.35
CA VAL A 390 1.60 17.81 -1.48
C VAL A 390 0.59 18.01 -0.34
N SER A 391 -0.71 17.97 -0.65
CA SER A 391 -1.78 18.21 0.32
C SER A 391 -1.79 17.20 1.46
N HIS A 392 -1.86 15.89 1.18
CA HIS A 392 -1.90 14.90 2.27
C HIS A 392 -0.52 14.65 2.90
N ASN A 393 0.58 14.86 2.18
CA ASN A 393 1.93 14.71 2.73
C ASN A 393 2.27 15.80 3.74
N THR A 394 1.87 17.05 3.51
CA THR A 394 2.06 18.13 4.50
C THR A 394 1.22 17.91 5.76
N LYS A 395 -0.02 17.40 5.61
CA LYS A 395 -0.84 16.94 6.75
C LYS A 395 -0.18 15.79 7.52
N ALA A 396 0.41 14.82 6.82
CA ALA A 396 1.14 13.73 7.43
C ALA A 396 2.35 14.23 8.22
N ILE A 397 3.13 15.15 7.66
CA ILE A 397 4.26 15.77 8.37
C ILE A 397 3.77 16.46 9.64
N TYR A 398 2.68 17.23 9.58
CA TYR A 398 2.09 17.81 10.78
C TYR A 398 1.72 16.71 11.80
N GLN A 399 1.03 15.65 11.37
CA GLN A 399 0.64 14.52 12.23
C GLN A 399 1.85 13.87 12.92
N LYS A 400 2.98 13.72 12.22
CA LYS A 400 4.21 13.16 12.77
C LYS A 400 4.76 14.01 13.94
N TYR A 401 4.68 15.34 13.83
CA TYR A 401 5.31 16.24 14.81
C TYR A 401 4.36 16.70 15.92
N LEU A 402 3.07 16.89 15.63
CA LEU A 402 2.10 17.48 16.55
C LEU A 402 0.88 16.59 16.81
N GLY A 403 0.76 15.46 16.11
CA GLY A 403 -0.39 14.56 16.22
C GLY A 403 -1.62 15.06 15.47
N TRP A 404 -2.79 14.49 15.81
CA TRP A 404 -4.06 14.77 15.16
C TRP A 404 -4.67 16.13 15.55
N PHE A 405 -4.31 16.66 16.72
CA PHE A 405 -4.92 17.84 17.30
C PHE A 405 -4.28 19.13 16.74
N ASP A 406 -5.12 20.04 16.26
CA ASP A 406 -4.67 21.30 15.62
C ASP A 406 -4.38 22.43 16.62
N GLY A 407 -4.60 22.20 17.92
CA GLY A 407 -4.41 23.19 18.97
C GLY A 407 -5.67 23.99 19.34
N ASN A 408 -6.75 23.90 18.55
CA ASN A 408 -8.00 24.59 18.84
C ASN A 408 -8.88 23.73 19.78
N PRO A 409 -9.19 24.17 21.02
CA PRO A 409 -9.95 23.38 21.97
C PRO A 409 -11.38 23.02 21.49
N ALA A 410 -11.92 23.71 20.48
CA ALA A 410 -13.19 23.33 19.86
C ALA A 410 -13.15 21.95 19.18
N HIS A 411 -11.97 21.52 18.71
CA HIS A 411 -11.79 20.24 18.03
C HIS A 411 -11.30 19.11 18.96
N LEU A 412 -11.11 19.39 20.25
CA LEU A 412 -10.52 18.42 21.19
C LEU A 412 -11.47 17.25 21.51
N TRP A 413 -12.77 17.52 21.60
CA TRP A 413 -13.77 16.53 21.96
C TRP A 413 -15.05 16.72 21.14
N GLU A 414 -14.89 16.58 19.83
CA GLU A 414 -16.01 16.67 18.89
C GLU A 414 -16.99 15.51 19.06
N HIS A 415 -18.24 15.76 18.68
CA HIS A 415 -19.22 14.68 18.54
C HIS A 415 -18.80 13.74 17.40
N PRO A 416 -19.03 12.42 17.53
CA PRO A 416 -18.88 11.48 16.41
C PRO A 416 -19.68 11.92 15.17
N PRO A 417 -19.27 11.53 13.95
CA PRO A 417 -19.84 12.03 12.69
C PRO A 417 -21.37 11.98 12.60
N THR A 418 -22.00 10.88 13.01
CA THR A 418 -23.47 10.72 13.03
C THR A 418 -24.16 11.69 14.00
N GLU A 419 -23.55 11.94 15.16
CA GLU A 419 -24.10 12.83 16.18
C GLU A 419 -23.93 14.31 15.81
N SER A 420 -22.79 14.69 15.24
CA SER A 420 -22.58 16.05 14.74
C SER A 420 -23.46 16.34 13.54
N ALA A 421 -23.58 15.38 12.61
CA ALA A 421 -24.44 15.46 11.42
C ALA A 421 -25.89 15.85 11.77
N ARG A 422 -26.53 15.15 12.73
CA ARG A 422 -27.91 15.45 13.16
C ARG A 422 -28.08 16.90 13.64
N ARG A 423 -27.08 17.44 14.35
CA ARG A 423 -27.09 18.82 14.89
C ARG A 423 -26.82 19.86 13.81
N TYR A 424 -25.90 19.57 12.87
CA TYR A 424 -25.70 20.42 11.70
C TYR A 424 -26.99 20.58 10.90
N LEU A 425 -27.71 19.47 10.65
CA LEU A 425 -28.98 19.54 9.92
C LEU A 425 -30.05 20.36 10.66
N ASP A 426 -30.16 20.21 11.98
CA ASP A 426 -31.08 21.02 12.79
C ASP A 426 -30.79 22.53 12.62
N PHE A 427 -29.52 22.92 12.64
CA PHE A 427 -29.10 24.32 12.45
C PHE A 427 -29.26 24.80 11.01
N MET A 428 -29.11 23.92 10.02
CA MET A 428 -29.16 24.26 8.60
C MET A 428 -30.57 24.21 7.99
N GLY A 429 -31.60 23.87 8.78
CA GLY A 429 -33.00 23.83 8.32
C GLY A 429 -33.48 22.48 7.78
N GLY A 430 -32.77 21.39 8.12
CA GLY A 430 -33.11 20.02 7.75
C GLY A 430 -32.41 19.50 6.48
N ALA A 431 -32.51 18.19 6.25
CA ALA A 431 -31.84 17.51 5.14
C ALA A 431 -32.21 18.07 3.76
N ASP A 432 -33.51 18.23 3.49
CA ASP A 432 -33.99 18.73 2.20
C ASP A 432 -33.49 20.15 1.89
N GLU A 433 -33.43 21.03 2.89
CA GLU A 433 -32.92 22.39 2.71
C GLU A 433 -31.40 22.39 2.44
N VAL A 434 -30.65 21.54 3.15
CA VAL A 434 -29.22 21.36 2.88
C VAL A 434 -28.99 20.87 1.46
N VAL A 435 -29.72 19.85 1.01
CA VAL A 435 -29.61 19.32 -0.36
C VAL A 435 -29.98 20.39 -1.38
N ARG A 436 -31.06 21.16 -1.14
CA ARG A 436 -31.48 22.25 -2.02
C ARG A 436 -30.38 23.30 -2.20
N ARG A 437 -29.74 23.73 -1.11
CA ARG A 437 -28.63 24.70 -1.15
C ARG A 437 -27.35 24.10 -1.72
N ALA A 438 -27.07 22.84 -1.42
CA ALA A 438 -25.92 22.14 -1.99
C ALA A 438 -26.04 21.98 -3.51
N HIS A 439 -27.24 21.89 -4.08
CA HIS A 439 -27.44 21.97 -5.52
C HIS A 439 -27.03 23.32 -6.12
N GLU A 440 -27.20 24.43 -5.38
CA GLU A 440 -26.72 25.76 -5.79
C GLU A 440 -25.19 25.77 -5.83
N SER A 441 -24.52 25.32 -4.76
CA SER A 441 -23.05 25.21 -4.72
C SER A 441 -22.50 24.24 -5.78
N PHE A 442 -23.21 23.14 -6.06
CA PHE A 442 -22.85 22.22 -7.15
C PHE A 442 -22.96 22.88 -8.52
N ALA A 443 -23.99 23.72 -8.73
CA ALA A 443 -24.16 24.47 -9.97
C ALA A 443 -23.08 25.55 -10.16
N GLU A 444 -22.55 26.10 -9.05
CA GLU A 444 -21.43 27.05 -9.01
C GLU A 444 -20.05 26.38 -9.12
N GLY A 445 -19.99 25.05 -9.10
CA GLY A 445 -18.75 24.28 -9.22
C GLY A 445 -17.96 24.09 -7.92
N ASP A 446 -18.52 24.43 -6.76
CA ASP A 446 -17.88 24.21 -5.45
C ASP A 446 -18.07 22.77 -4.96
N PHE A 447 -17.51 21.82 -5.72
CA PHE A 447 -17.67 20.40 -5.43
C PHE A 447 -17.05 19.99 -4.09
N ARG A 448 -15.97 20.66 -3.65
CA ARG A 448 -15.31 20.43 -2.35
C ARG A 448 -16.28 20.74 -1.20
N TRP A 449 -16.97 21.87 -1.26
CA TRP A 449 -17.97 22.21 -0.25
C TRP A 449 -19.19 21.29 -0.30
N VAL A 450 -19.67 20.94 -1.51
CA VAL A 450 -20.82 20.03 -1.68
C VAL A 450 -20.56 18.69 -0.98
N VAL A 451 -19.39 18.07 -1.21
CA VAL A 451 -19.09 16.78 -0.58
C VAL A 451 -18.93 16.87 0.94
N GLN A 452 -18.53 18.04 1.46
CA GLN A 452 -18.42 18.27 2.90
C GLN A 452 -19.81 18.42 3.53
N VAL A 453 -20.65 19.28 2.98
CA VAL A 453 -21.95 19.61 3.60
C VAL A 453 -22.98 18.50 3.41
N VAL A 454 -23.02 17.84 2.25
CA VAL A 454 -23.97 16.75 1.97
C VAL A 454 -23.59 15.48 2.74
N ASN A 455 -22.32 15.30 3.12
CA ASN A 455 -21.91 14.21 4.01
C ASN A 455 -22.66 14.26 5.36
N HIS A 456 -22.95 15.45 5.90
CA HIS A 456 -23.78 15.54 7.11
C HIS A 456 -25.21 15.03 6.88
N VAL A 457 -25.77 15.19 5.67
CA VAL A 457 -27.08 14.59 5.36
C VAL A 457 -27.00 13.07 5.42
N LEU A 458 -25.99 12.49 4.77
CA LEU A 458 -25.82 11.04 4.69
C LEU A 458 -25.49 10.38 6.04
N PHE A 459 -24.71 11.06 6.89
CA PHE A 459 -24.42 10.55 8.22
C PHE A 459 -25.59 10.66 9.19
N ALA A 460 -26.55 11.55 8.95
CA ALA A 460 -27.78 11.61 9.73
C ALA A 460 -28.93 10.76 9.15
N GLN A 461 -29.00 10.65 7.82
CA GLN A 461 -30.06 10.04 7.04
C GLN A 461 -29.45 9.27 5.84
N PRO A 462 -28.88 8.07 6.06
CA PRO A 462 -28.11 7.34 5.04
C PRO A 462 -28.92 6.96 3.79
N ASP A 463 -30.23 6.79 3.94
CA ASP A 463 -31.15 6.41 2.86
C ASP A 463 -31.70 7.62 2.07
N HIS A 464 -31.22 8.85 2.33
CA HIS A 464 -31.71 10.04 1.64
C HIS A 464 -31.25 10.08 0.18
N GLU A 465 -32.11 9.61 -0.74
CA GLU A 465 -31.77 9.37 -2.16
C GLU A 465 -31.14 10.58 -2.86
N ALA A 466 -31.72 11.78 -2.73
CA ALA A 466 -31.20 12.98 -3.40
C ALA A 466 -29.81 13.38 -2.86
N ALA A 467 -29.54 13.17 -1.58
CA ALA A 467 -28.23 13.42 -0.98
C ALA A 467 -27.20 12.40 -1.49
N ARG A 468 -27.57 11.10 -1.57
CA ARG A 468 -26.67 10.05 -2.10
C ARG A 468 -26.27 10.37 -3.54
N SER A 469 -27.24 10.74 -4.37
CA SER A 469 -27.00 11.10 -5.76
C SER A 469 -26.15 12.36 -5.91
N LEU A 470 -26.43 13.42 -5.15
CA LEU A 470 -25.66 14.66 -5.19
C LEU A 470 -24.23 14.47 -4.67
N GLN A 471 -24.05 13.74 -3.56
CA GLN A 471 -22.74 13.40 -3.02
C GLN A 471 -21.93 12.60 -4.05
N ALA A 472 -22.52 11.55 -4.65
CA ALA A 472 -21.84 10.75 -5.66
C ALA A 472 -21.46 11.58 -6.90
N ALA A 473 -22.35 12.48 -7.35
CA ALA A 473 -22.06 13.38 -8.46
C ALA A 473 -20.90 14.35 -8.14
N ALA A 474 -20.85 14.91 -6.93
CA ALA A 474 -19.79 15.83 -6.53
C ALA A 474 -18.43 15.14 -6.34
N LEU A 475 -18.41 13.96 -5.70
CA LEU A 475 -17.21 13.11 -5.61
C LEU A 475 -16.69 12.78 -7.01
N GLU A 476 -17.58 12.42 -7.95
CA GLU A 476 -17.20 12.11 -9.32
C GLU A 476 -16.53 13.29 -10.04
N GLN A 477 -17.05 14.52 -9.89
CA GLN A 477 -16.40 15.71 -10.46
C GLN A 477 -15.01 15.95 -9.85
N LEU A 478 -14.86 15.78 -8.52
CA LEU A 478 -13.54 15.86 -7.87
C LEU A 478 -12.58 14.79 -8.42
N GLY A 479 -13.05 13.57 -8.63
CA GLY A 479 -12.27 12.49 -9.25
C GLY A 479 -11.86 12.77 -10.70
N TYR A 480 -12.67 13.51 -11.46
CA TYR A 480 -12.35 13.90 -12.84
C TYR A 480 -11.30 15.01 -12.94
N GLY A 481 -11.26 15.94 -11.99
CA GLY A 481 -10.26 17.02 -11.95
C GLY A 481 -8.94 16.63 -11.27
N CYS A 482 -8.89 15.52 -10.52
CA CYS A 482 -7.74 15.20 -9.69
C CYS A 482 -6.53 14.70 -10.50
N GLU A 483 -5.35 15.26 -10.21
CA GLU A 483 -4.05 14.78 -10.73
C GLU A 483 -3.55 13.53 -10.01
N ASN A 484 -3.99 13.31 -8.76
CA ASN A 484 -3.58 12.17 -7.96
C ASN A 484 -4.44 10.94 -8.26
N GLY A 485 -3.81 9.83 -8.67
CA GLY A 485 -4.48 8.59 -9.03
C GLY A 485 -5.23 7.95 -7.86
N THR A 486 -4.62 7.95 -6.67
CA THR A 486 -5.27 7.37 -5.47
C THR A 486 -6.48 8.18 -5.03
N TRP A 487 -6.42 9.51 -5.09
CA TRP A 487 -7.54 10.39 -4.78
C TRP A 487 -8.69 10.20 -5.77
N ARG A 488 -8.38 10.14 -7.08
CA ARG A 488 -9.37 9.80 -8.09
C ARG A 488 -10.09 8.50 -7.74
N ASN A 489 -9.34 7.45 -7.39
CA ASN A 489 -9.92 6.16 -7.05
C ASN A 489 -10.76 6.21 -5.77
N PHE A 490 -10.32 6.93 -4.73
CA PHE A 490 -11.12 7.16 -3.51
C PHE A 490 -12.45 7.85 -3.83
N TYR A 491 -12.40 8.95 -4.60
CA TYR A 491 -13.59 9.70 -4.99
C TYR A 491 -14.56 8.85 -5.80
N LEU A 492 -14.07 8.14 -6.83
CA LEU A 492 -14.92 7.34 -7.71
C LEU A 492 -15.45 6.08 -7.04
N THR A 493 -14.68 5.47 -6.13
CA THR A 493 -15.17 4.33 -5.33
C THR A 493 -16.25 4.78 -4.34
N GLY A 494 -16.06 5.93 -3.68
CA GLY A 494 -17.10 6.52 -2.83
C GLY A 494 -18.38 6.83 -3.59
N ALA A 495 -18.26 7.42 -4.78
CA ALA A 495 -19.41 7.65 -5.67
C ALA A 495 -20.08 6.33 -6.11
N HIS A 496 -19.29 5.30 -6.39
CA HIS A 496 -19.80 3.97 -6.75
C HIS A 496 -20.58 3.34 -5.60
N GLU A 497 -20.05 3.34 -4.37
CA GLU A 497 -20.73 2.72 -3.23
C GLU A 497 -22.04 3.43 -2.87
N LEU A 498 -22.07 4.76 -2.99
CA LEU A 498 -23.31 5.54 -2.81
C LEU A 498 -24.37 5.22 -3.87
N ARG A 499 -23.98 4.77 -5.07
CA ARG A 499 -24.93 4.43 -6.15
C ARG A 499 -25.33 2.96 -6.14
N ASN A 500 -24.42 2.06 -5.80
CA ASN A 500 -24.54 0.62 -6.06
C ASN A 500 -24.37 -0.28 -4.83
N GLY A 501 -23.96 0.28 -3.68
CA GLY A 501 -23.62 -0.49 -2.48
C GLY A 501 -22.13 -0.85 -2.38
N PRO A 502 -21.72 -1.47 -1.27
CA PRO A 502 -20.30 -1.67 -0.94
C PRO A 502 -19.60 -2.61 -1.92
N VAL A 503 -18.33 -2.31 -2.25
CA VAL A 503 -17.51 -3.16 -3.13
C VAL A 503 -16.74 -4.26 -2.36
N GLY A 504 -16.83 -4.25 -1.03
CA GLY A 504 -16.11 -5.19 -0.16
C GLY A 504 -14.59 -4.99 -0.18
N THR A 505 -13.86 -6.08 0.04
CA THR A 505 -12.39 -6.15 0.08
C THR A 505 -11.87 -7.14 -0.98
N PRO A 506 -11.41 -6.65 -2.16
CA PRO A 506 -11.07 -7.52 -3.29
C PRO A 506 -9.82 -8.40 -3.13
N THR A 507 -8.87 -8.01 -2.27
CA THR A 507 -7.59 -8.70 -2.09
C THR A 507 -7.35 -9.01 -0.61
N VAL A 508 -6.88 -10.21 -0.30
CA VAL A 508 -6.52 -10.64 1.06
C VAL A 508 -5.01 -10.78 1.16
N THR A 509 -4.36 -9.91 1.95
CA THR A 509 -2.90 -9.88 2.11
C THR A 509 -2.39 -10.80 3.23
N ALA A 510 -3.24 -11.16 4.19
CA ALA A 510 -2.94 -12.10 5.27
C ALA A 510 -3.00 -13.55 4.76
N SER A 511 -2.06 -13.95 3.90
CA SER A 511 -2.00 -15.31 3.36
C SER A 511 -1.46 -16.31 4.39
N PRO A 512 -1.67 -17.63 4.20
CA PRO A 512 -1.10 -18.65 5.09
C PRO A 512 0.41 -18.52 5.28
N ASP A 513 1.16 -18.12 4.24
CA ASP A 513 2.59 -17.88 4.32
C ASP A 513 2.94 -16.71 5.24
N VAL A 514 2.25 -15.56 5.08
CA VAL A 514 2.44 -14.36 5.93
C VAL A 514 2.11 -14.66 7.38
N ILE A 515 1.02 -15.40 7.59
CA ILE A 515 0.57 -15.83 8.90
C ILE A 515 1.60 -16.79 9.55
N ASN A 516 2.12 -17.76 8.79
CA ASN A 516 3.11 -18.72 9.30
C ASN A 516 4.47 -18.06 9.61
N ALA A 517 4.79 -16.94 8.97
CA ALA A 517 5.99 -16.16 9.22
C ALA A 517 5.98 -15.38 10.55
N LEU A 518 4.82 -15.22 11.18
CA LEU A 518 4.71 -14.52 12.47
C LEU A 518 5.47 -15.26 13.57
N THR A 519 6.11 -14.50 14.48
CA THR A 519 6.59 -15.06 15.74
C THR A 519 5.39 -15.42 16.65
N LEU A 520 5.61 -16.27 17.65
CA LEU A 520 4.56 -16.56 18.63
C LEU A 520 4.08 -15.29 19.34
N ASP A 521 5.00 -14.38 19.68
CA ASP A 521 4.66 -13.09 20.31
C ASP A 521 3.71 -12.28 19.43
N GLN A 522 3.98 -12.18 18.12
CA GLN A 522 3.10 -11.48 17.19
C GLN A 522 1.74 -12.18 17.00
N LEU A 523 1.69 -13.52 17.05
CA LEU A 523 0.43 -14.27 17.03
C LEU A 523 -0.40 -14.00 18.29
N PHE A 524 0.24 -13.91 19.45
CA PHE A 524 -0.45 -13.57 20.69
C PHE A 524 -0.94 -12.12 20.70
N ASP A 525 -0.15 -11.17 20.18
CA ASP A 525 -0.59 -9.78 19.99
C ASP A 525 -1.82 -9.70 19.06
N ALA A 526 -1.78 -10.42 17.93
CA ALA A 526 -2.91 -10.48 17.00
C ALA A 526 -4.18 -11.07 17.66
N LEU A 527 -4.02 -12.06 18.55
CA LEU A 527 -5.12 -12.60 19.33
C LEU A 527 -5.64 -11.58 20.35
N ALA A 528 -4.75 -10.86 21.03
CA ALA A 528 -5.10 -9.85 22.02
C ALA A 528 -5.90 -8.69 21.43
N ILE A 529 -5.59 -8.26 20.20
CA ILE A 529 -6.33 -7.22 19.48
C ILE A 529 -7.81 -7.60 19.25
N ARG A 530 -8.12 -8.90 19.20
CA ARG A 530 -9.47 -9.41 18.95
C ARG A 530 -10.34 -9.53 20.19
N VAL A 531 -9.81 -9.28 21.38
CA VAL A 531 -10.57 -9.39 22.63
C VAL A 531 -11.63 -8.29 22.72
N ASP A 532 -12.89 -8.68 22.90
CA ASP A 532 -13.93 -7.77 23.37
C ASP A 532 -13.74 -7.50 24.87
N GLY A 533 -12.98 -6.44 25.16
CA GLY A 533 -12.68 -6.01 26.52
C GLY A 533 -13.93 -5.79 27.39
N PRO A 534 -14.94 -5.02 26.93
CA PRO A 534 -16.21 -4.87 27.66
C PRO A 534 -16.92 -6.18 28.04
N ARG A 535 -16.90 -7.20 27.17
CA ARG A 535 -17.48 -8.51 27.49
C ARG A 535 -16.65 -9.32 28.46
N SER A 536 -15.35 -9.05 28.59
CA SER A 536 -14.42 -9.87 29.35
C SER A 536 -13.72 -9.15 30.51
N TRP A 537 -14.16 -7.95 30.89
CA TRP A 537 -13.53 -7.14 31.95
C TRP A 537 -13.59 -7.73 33.36
N ASP A 538 -14.56 -8.62 33.61
CA ASP A 538 -14.75 -9.34 34.86
C ASP A 538 -14.09 -10.74 34.83
N ALA A 539 -13.54 -11.15 33.68
CA ALA A 539 -12.84 -12.41 33.54
C ALA A 539 -11.42 -12.31 34.11
N ASP A 540 -10.99 -13.37 34.79
CA ASP A 540 -9.58 -13.65 35.12
C ASP A 540 -9.30 -15.09 34.66
N ILE A 541 -8.56 -15.21 33.56
CA ILE A 541 -8.25 -16.49 32.92
C ILE A 541 -6.76 -16.52 32.61
N THR A 542 -6.06 -17.53 33.11
CA THR A 542 -4.63 -17.75 32.87
C THR A 542 -4.41 -19.09 32.17
N LEU A 543 -3.99 -19.05 30.89
CA LEU A 543 -3.63 -20.22 30.10
C LEU A 543 -2.11 -20.33 30.00
N ARG A 544 -1.53 -21.50 30.28
CA ARG A 544 -0.11 -21.76 30.07
C ARG A 544 0.11 -22.79 28.97
N TRP A 545 0.95 -22.44 28.01
CA TRP A 545 1.41 -23.27 26.91
C TRP A 545 2.82 -23.77 27.22
N ASN A 546 2.94 -25.07 27.48
CA ASN A 546 4.19 -25.76 27.72
C ASN A 546 4.68 -26.36 26.39
N LEU A 547 5.54 -25.63 25.69
CA LEU A 547 6.11 -26.13 24.44
C LEU A 547 7.13 -27.24 24.73
N ARG A 548 6.95 -28.42 24.14
CA ARG A 548 7.80 -29.61 24.40
C ARG A 548 9.29 -29.35 24.14
N ASP A 549 9.59 -28.57 23.11
CA ASP A 549 10.94 -28.18 22.70
C ASP A 549 11.19 -26.66 22.81
N GLY A 550 10.42 -25.96 23.65
CA GLY A 550 10.41 -24.48 23.67
C GLY A 550 10.28 -23.86 25.05
N GLN A 551 10.13 -22.53 25.04
CA GLN A 551 9.84 -21.78 26.26
C GLN A 551 8.37 -21.94 26.63
N ARG A 552 8.08 -21.78 27.93
CA ARG A 552 6.70 -21.71 28.39
C ARG A 552 6.14 -20.34 28.05
N HIS A 553 4.94 -20.29 27.50
CA HIS A 553 4.22 -19.05 27.22
C HIS A 553 2.96 -19.02 28.08
N THR A 554 2.69 -17.91 28.75
CA THR A 554 1.49 -17.73 29.55
C THR A 554 0.68 -16.58 28.99
N GLN A 555 -0.60 -16.82 28.75
CA GLN A 555 -1.57 -15.81 28.37
C GLN A 555 -2.49 -15.55 29.56
N ARG A 556 -2.72 -14.28 29.89
CA ARG A 556 -3.66 -13.90 30.94
C ARG A 556 -4.65 -12.88 30.44
N LEU A 557 -5.92 -13.25 30.42
CA LEU A 557 -7.05 -12.36 30.21
C LEU A 557 -7.51 -11.84 31.57
N HIS A 558 -7.30 -10.55 31.82
CA HIS A 558 -7.71 -9.89 33.05
C HIS A 558 -8.02 -8.42 32.78
N ASN A 559 -9.05 -7.85 33.41
CA ASN A 559 -9.55 -6.49 33.15
C ASN A 559 -9.87 -6.23 31.66
N GLY A 560 -10.27 -7.25 30.91
CA GLY A 560 -10.57 -7.09 29.48
C GLY A 560 -9.33 -6.99 28.59
N VAL A 561 -8.15 -7.31 29.14
CA VAL A 561 -6.87 -7.26 28.44
C VAL A 561 -6.24 -8.64 28.43
N LEU A 562 -5.89 -9.13 27.25
CA LEU A 562 -5.09 -10.34 27.09
C LEU A 562 -3.61 -9.96 27.03
N THR A 563 -2.86 -10.36 28.05
CA THR A 563 -1.41 -10.17 28.11
C THR A 563 -0.70 -11.49 27.85
N HIS A 564 0.48 -11.42 27.26
CA HIS A 564 1.36 -12.56 27.04
C HIS A 564 2.68 -12.37 27.77
N VAL A 565 3.15 -13.44 28.41
CA VAL A 565 4.41 -13.47 29.14
C VAL A 565 5.16 -14.77 28.82
N VAL A 566 6.45 -14.65 28.55
CA VAL A 566 7.36 -15.79 28.43
C VAL A 566 7.88 -16.18 29.82
N GLY A 567 7.78 -17.47 30.15
CA GLY A 567 8.26 -18.06 31.39
C GLY A 567 7.21 -18.15 32.50
N THR A 568 7.67 -18.43 33.72
CA THR A 568 6.84 -18.70 34.92
C THR A 568 7.10 -17.71 36.05
N GLY A 569 7.51 -16.49 35.70
CA GLY A 569 7.76 -15.43 36.67
C GLY A 569 6.47 -14.90 37.30
N ALA A 570 6.59 -13.95 38.24
CA ALA A 570 5.43 -13.36 38.92
C ALA A 570 4.39 -12.73 37.96
N ALA A 571 4.82 -12.27 36.78
CA ALA A 571 3.94 -11.76 35.74
C ALA A 571 3.07 -12.84 35.07
N ALA A 572 3.49 -14.11 35.08
CA ALA A 572 2.76 -15.22 34.49
C ALA A 572 1.59 -15.70 35.38
N GLY A 573 1.68 -15.54 36.70
CA GLY A 573 0.67 -16.04 37.64
C GLY A 573 0.56 -17.58 37.67
N ASP A 574 -0.40 -18.06 38.46
CA ASP A 574 -0.77 -19.49 38.51
C ASP A 574 -1.79 -19.78 37.39
N PRO A 575 -1.59 -20.83 36.58
CA PRO A 575 -2.47 -21.12 35.46
C PRO A 575 -3.75 -21.81 35.92
N ASP A 576 -4.89 -21.43 35.33
CA ASP A 576 -6.14 -22.20 35.45
C ASP A 576 -6.07 -23.48 34.61
N VAL A 577 -5.30 -23.44 33.53
CA VAL A 577 -5.07 -24.57 32.63
C VAL A 577 -3.67 -24.52 32.01
N GLU A 578 -3.03 -25.69 31.95
CA GLU A 578 -1.76 -25.93 31.30
C GLU A 578 -1.98 -26.85 30.09
N ILE A 579 -1.35 -26.54 28.96
CA ILE A 579 -1.41 -27.31 27.72
C ILE A 579 0.01 -27.64 27.26
N ASP A 580 0.35 -28.92 27.21
CA ASP A 580 1.63 -29.44 26.74
C ASP A 580 1.52 -29.91 25.28
N LEU A 581 2.16 -29.19 24.36
CA LEU A 581 2.03 -29.38 22.90
C LEU A 581 3.30 -28.95 22.15
N ASP A 582 3.38 -29.31 20.88
CA ASP A 582 4.42 -28.80 19.98
C ASP A 582 4.10 -27.37 19.52
N GLU A 583 5.11 -26.57 19.20
CA GLU A 583 4.90 -25.20 18.70
C GLU A 583 4.01 -25.18 17.43
N ALA A 584 4.19 -26.16 16.53
CA ALA A 584 3.38 -26.28 15.32
C ALA A 584 1.88 -26.48 15.64
N ASP A 585 1.56 -27.19 16.73
CA ASP A 585 0.18 -27.38 17.17
C ASP A 585 -0.38 -26.14 17.84
N LEU A 586 0.43 -25.42 18.62
CA LEU A 586 0.05 -24.13 19.19
C LEU A 586 -0.27 -23.12 18.08
N ARG A 587 0.61 -23.01 17.08
CA ARG A 587 0.37 -22.16 15.91
C ARG A 587 -0.94 -22.54 15.22
N SER A 588 -1.16 -23.84 14.95
CA SER A 588 -2.41 -24.31 14.34
C SER A 588 -3.64 -23.91 15.16
N LEU A 589 -3.55 -23.97 16.49
CA LEU A 589 -4.62 -23.58 17.40
C LEU A 589 -4.88 -22.06 17.38
N LEU A 590 -3.83 -21.24 17.45
CA LEU A 590 -3.93 -19.77 17.39
C LEU A 590 -4.50 -19.29 16.05
N LEU A 591 -4.24 -20.03 14.98
CA LEU A 591 -4.76 -19.77 13.64
C LEU A 591 -6.16 -20.36 13.39
N GLY A 592 -6.73 -21.05 14.37
CA GLY A 592 -8.07 -21.65 14.27
C GLY A 592 -8.16 -22.85 13.32
N SER A 593 -7.04 -23.43 12.89
CA SER A 593 -7.03 -24.61 12.01
C SER A 593 -7.24 -25.93 12.76
N THR A 594 -7.17 -25.91 14.10
CA THR A 594 -7.48 -27.03 14.99
C THR A 594 -8.04 -26.53 16.32
N THR A 595 -8.52 -27.42 17.17
CA THR A 595 -8.99 -27.11 18.53
C THR A 595 -8.16 -27.85 19.57
N PRO A 596 -8.11 -27.36 20.83
CA PRO A 596 -7.46 -28.09 21.93
C PRO A 596 -7.97 -29.53 22.07
N ALA A 597 -9.29 -29.72 21.95
CA ALA A 597 -9.92 -31.04 22.03
C ALA A 597 -9.44 -31.99 20.92
N ALA A 598 -9.39 -31.51 19.67
CA ALA A 598 -8.94 -32.30 18.53
C ALA A 598 -7.45 -32.69 18.65
N LEU A 599 -6.62 -31.82 19.22
CA LEU A 599 -5.22 -32.14 19.50
C LEU A 599 -5.08 -33.18 20.61
N ALA A 600 -5.87 -33.06 21.68
CA ALA A 600 -5.87 -34.02 22.78
C ALA A 600 -6.34 -35.41 22.35
N GLU A 601 -7.42 -35.50 21.55
CA GLU A 601 -7.90 -36.77 20.98
C GLU A 601 -6.85 -37.48 20.10
N ARG A 602 -5.98 -36.72 19.44
CA ARG A 602 -4.87 -37.22 18.63
C ARG A 602 -3.60 -37.50 19.44
N GLY A 603 -3.61 -37.28 20.75
CA GLY A 603 -2.44 -37.43 21.62
C GLY A 603 -1.34 -36.40 21.34
N ARG A 604 -1.67 -35.27 20.70
CA ARG A 604 -0.74 -34.18 20.37
C ARG A 604 -0.73 -33.04 21.39
N ALA A 605 -1.75 -32.97 22.25
CA ALA A 605 -1.79 -32.07 23.39
C ALA A 605 -2.16 -32.84 24.66
N GLU A 606 -1.54 -32.50 25.78
CA GLU A 606 -1.96 -32.92 27.11
C GLU A 606 -2.47 -31.69 27.86
N ILE A 607 -3.68 -31.76 28.42
CA ILE A 607 -4.35 -30.62 29.07
C ILE A 607 -4.53 -30.94 30.55
N THR A 608 -4.00 -30.08 31.42
CA THR A 608 -4.11 -30.20 32.88
C THR A 608 -4.80 -28.95 33.44
N GLY A 609 -5.70 -29.11 34.41
CA GLY A 609 -6.48 -28.00 34.97
C GLY A 609 -7.92 -27.96 34.43
N ASP A 610 -8.48 -26.76 34.28
CA ASP A 610 -9.85 -26.56 33.79
C ASP A 610 -9.87 -26.26 32.27
N PRO A 611 -10.14 -27.25 31.40
CA PRO A 611 -10.17 -27.06 29.95
C PRO A 611 -11.27 -26.09 29.50
N GLY A 612 -12.31 -25.85 30.32
CA GLY A 612 -13.38 -24.89 30.01
C GLY A 612 -12.85 -23.46 29.85
N ARG A 613 -11.76 -23.13 30.56
CA ARG A 613 -11.13 -21.80 30.50
C ARG A 613 -10.55 -21.45 29.14
N ILE A 614 -10.14 -22.45 28.37
CA ILE A 614 -9.68 -22.25 27.00
C ILE A 614 -10.85 -21.76 26.14
N ALA A 615 -12.00 -22.45 26.22
CA ALA A 615 -13.20 -22.08 25.48
C ALA A 615 -13.76 -20.73 25.93
N ASP A 616 -13.73 -20.44 27.24
CA ASP A 616 -14.13 -19.14 27.79
C ASP A 616 -13.29 -18.00 27.17
N LEU A 617 -11.96 -18.12 27.13
CA LEU A 617 -11.08 -17.12 26.50
C LEU A 617 -11.44 -16.91 25.03
N PHE A 618 -11.56 -17.99 24.26
CA PHE A 618 -11.89 -17.90 22.83
C PHE A 618 -13.29 -17.32 22.58
N SER A 619 -14.23 -17.45 23.53
CA SER A 619 -15.58 -16.88 23.42
C SER A 619 -15.64 -15.35 23.54
N TYR A 620 -14.57 -14.73 24.06
CA TYR A 620 -14.40 -13.28 24.15
C TYR A 620 -13.72 -12.66 22.93
N LEU A 621 -13.32 -13.46 21.95
CA LEU A 621 -12.73 -12.94 20.72
C LEU A 621 -13.82 -12.55 19.72
N GLU A 622 -13.58 -11.46 19.00
CA GLU A 622 -14.39 -11.05 17.86
C GLU A 622 -13.62 -11.22 16.55
N ASP A 623 -14.37 -11.51 15.49
CA ASP A 623 -13.83 -11.52 14.13
C ASP A 623 -13.92 -10.10 13.56
N PRO A 624 -12.85 -9.59 12.91
CA PRO A 624 -12.88 -8.28 12.30
C PRO A 624 -13.79 -8.29 11.06
N ASP A 625 -14.58 -7.24 10.84
CA ASP A 625 -15.46 -7.11 9.67
C ASP A 625 -14.68 -6.59 8.44
N PRO A 626 -14.46 -7.39 7.37
CA PRO A 626 -13.78 -6.92 6.16
C PRO A 626 -14.63 -6.05 5.25
N ASN A 627 -15.92 -5.85 5.56
CA ASN A 627 -16.88 -5.19 4.68
C ASN A 627 -17.53 -3.94 5.32
N PHE A 628 -16.90 -3.34 6.33
CA PHE A 628 -17.43 -2.14 6.98
C PHE A 628 -17.68 -0.99 5.99
N THR A 629 -18.69 -0.18 6.30
CA THR A 629 -19.10 1.01 5.54
C THR A 629 -18.09 2.15 5.70
N ILE A 630 -17.85 2.92 4.63
CA ILE A 630 -16.91 4.06 4.64
C ILE A 630 -17.65 5.39 4.42
N VAL A 631 -18.53 5.46 3.42
CA VAL A 631 -19.20 6.70 2.98
C VAL A 631 -20.60 6.89 3.60
N THR A 632 -21.00 6.00 4.50
CA THR A 632 -22.22 6.04 5.31
C THR A 632 -21.94 5.46 6.70
N PRO A 633 -22.76 5.76 7.72
CA PRO A 633 -22.65 5.17 9.06
C PRO A 633 -22.72 3.64 9.10
#